data_AF-A0A2R5FSA0-F1
#
_entry.id   AF-A0A2R5FSA0-F1
#
_cell.length_a   1.000
_cell.length_b   1.000
_cell.length_c   1.000
_cell.angle_alpha   90.00
_cell.angle_beta   90.00
_cell.angle_gamma   90.00
#
_symmetry.space_group_name_H-M   'P 1'
#
loop_
_entity.id
_entity.type
_entity.pdbx_description
1 polymer ?
#
loop_
_entity_poly.entity_id
_entity_poly.type
_entity_poly.pdbx_seq_one_letter_code
_entity_poly.pdbx_strand_id
1 'polypeptide(L)'
;METDVSAELVRETGTSMEAIIRHLNGSLPDWLPGYRLKILDGNAIGASEHRLKPLRDCNSAPLPGQSLVVLDPSLMLAIDVFPCEDAHAL
;
A
#
# COMPACT_ATOMS: atom_id res chain seq x y z
N MET A 1 -10.80 9.22 8.97
CA MET A 1 -9.86 8.14 9.39
C MET A 1 -8.53 8.83 9.66
N GLU A 2 -7.81 8.56 10.74
CA GLU A 2 -6.49 9.17 10.97
C GLU A 2 -5.45 8.44 10.11
N THR A 3 -5.28 8.93 8.88
CA THR A 3 -4.39 8.41 7.84
C THR A 3 -2.94 8.31 8.31
N ASP A 4 -2.46 9.32 9.03
CA ASP A 4 -1.11 9.38 9.56
C ASP A 4 -0.86 8.32 10.64
N VAL A 5 -1.83 8.06 11.51
CA VAL A 5 -1.72 7.00 12.54
C VAL A 5 -1.64 5.63 11.89
N SER A 6 -2.41 5.40 10.83
CA SER A 6 -2.37 4.14 10.09
C SER A 6 -1.02 3.93 9.39
N ALA A 7 -0.46 5.00 8.80
CA ALA A 7 0.87 4.96 8.19
C ALA A 7 1.97 4.67 9.22
N GLU A 8 1.94 5.38 10.35
CA GLU A 8 2.97 5.22 11.38
C GLU A 8 2.93 3.83 12.02
N LEU A 9 1.73 3.28 12.26
CA LEU A 9 1.59 1.92 12.79
C LEU A 9 2.24 0.87 11.87
N VAL A 10 2.10 1.02 10.55
CA VAL A 10 2.74 0.13 9.57
C VAL A 10 4.26 0.27 9.61
N ARG A 11 4.79 1.50 9.71
CA ARG A 11 6.23 1.74 9.79
C ARG A 11 6.85 1.19 11.07
N GLU A 12 6.21 1.41 12.21
CA GLU A 12 6.66 0.89 13.51
C GLU A 12 6.68 -0.63 13.50
N THR A 13 5.60 -1.24 13.03
CA THR A 13 5.48 -2.70 12.93
C THR A 13 6.53 -3.26 11.96
N GLY A 14 6.69 -2.66 10.79
CA GLY A 14 7.68 -3.06 9.79
C GLY A 14 9.10 -2.99 10.32
N THR A 15 9.44 -1.94 11.07
CA THR A 15 10.75 -1.79 11.73
C THR A 15 11.01 -2.89 12.76
N SER A 16 10.01 -3.18 13.60
CA SER A 16 10.11 -4.24 14.61
C SER A 16 10.28 -5.62 13.98
N MET A 17 9.54 -5.91 12.91
CA MET A 17 9.64 -7.19 12.20
C MET A 17 10.94 -7.31 11.40
N GLU A 18 11.43 -6.23 10.78
CA GLU A 18 12.73 -6.22 10.10
C GLU A 18 13.85 -6.65 11.05
N ALA A 19 13.86 -6.14 12.29
CA ALA A 19 14.84 -6.51 13.30
C ALA A 19 14.82 -8.03 13.59
N ILE A 20 13.64 -8.63 13.71
CA ILE A 20 13.46 -10.07 13.94
C ILE A 20 13.96 -10.87 12.73
N ILE A 21 13.54 -10.50 11.51
CA ILE A 21 13.94 -11.20 10.28
C ILE A 21 15.46 -11.20 10.13
N ARG A 22 16.10 -10.04 10.37
CA ARG A 22 17.56 -9.93 10.30
C ARG A 22 18.26 -10.76 11.38
N HIS A 23 17.74 -10.74 12.61
CA HIS A 23 18.28 -11.55 13.71
C HIS A 23 18.23 -13.05 13.41
N LEU A 24 17.17 -13.51 12.73
CA LEU A 24 16.99 -14.90 12.35
C LEU A 24 17.67 -15.27 11.01
N ASN A 25 18.39 -14.34 10.38
CA ASN A 25 18.91 -14.49 9.01
C ASN A 25 17.84 -14.93 7.99
N GLY A 26 16.59 -14.47 8.17
CA GLY A 26 15.44 -14.83 7.36
C GLY A 26 15.23 -13.95 6.12
N SER A 27 16.14 -13.03 5.81
CA SER A 27 16.03 -12.18 4.62
C SER A 27 16.16 -13.01 3.34
N LEU A 28 15.37 -12.66 2.33
CA LEU A 28 15.48 -13.22 0.98
C LEU A 28 16.62 -12.53 0.20
N PRO A 29 17.16 -13.19 -0.85
CA PRO A 29 18.16 -12.58 -1.71
C PRO A 29 17.69 -11.26 -2.31
N ASP A 30 18.59 -10.28 -2.38
CA ASP A 30 18.34 -9.03 -3.07
C ASP A 30 18.07 -9.29 -4.56
N TRP A 31 17.05 -8.63 -5.10
CA TRP A 31 16.70 -8.76 -6.52
C TRP A 31 17.66 -7.99 -7.42
N LEU A 32 18.23 -6.89 -6.91
CA LEU A 32 19.20 -6.07 -7.61
C LEU A 32 20.39 -5.78 -6.67
N PRO A 33 21.58 -6.34 -6.94
CA PRO A 33 22.74 -6.14 -6.08
C PRO A 33 23.09 -4.67 -5.87
N GLY A 34 23.31 -4.28 -4.61
CA GLY A 34 23.67 -2.90 -4.24
C GLY A 34 22.49 -1.94 -4.09
N TYR A 35 21.25 -2.39 -4.31
CA TYR A 35 20.05 -1.57 -4.17
C TYR A 35 19.00 -2.25 -3.29
N ARG A 36 18.44 -1.50 -2.33
CA ARG A 36 17.24 -1.92 -1.60
C ARG A 36 16.02 -1.64 -2.48
N LEU A 37 15.56 -2.66 -3.19
CA LEU A 37 14.38 -2.57 -4.04
C LEU A 37 13.11 -2.46 -3.19
N LYS A 38 12.14 -1.67 -3.63
CA LYS A 38 10.81 -1.56 -3.01
C LYS A 38 9.76 -1.62 -4.12
N ILE A 39 8.66 -2.31 -3.85
CA ILE A 39 7.50 -2.37 -4.74
C ILE A 39 6.45 -1.43 -4.17
N LEU A 40 5.97 -0.50 -5.00
CA LEU A 40 4.83 0.34 -4.69
C LEU A 40 3.64 -0.23 -5.47
N ASP A 41 2.64 -0.72 -4.76
CA ASP A 41 1.41 -1.24 -5.35
C ASP A 41 0.20 -0.64 -4.65
N GLY A 42 -0.91 -0.54 -5.35
CA GLY A 42 -2.15 -0.08 -4.76
C GLY A 42 -3.30 -0.18 -5.75
N ASN A 43 -4.49 -0.36 -5.21
CA ASN A 43 -5.67 -0.53 -6.02
C ASN A 43 -6.16 0.83 -6.54
N ALA A 44 -5.64 1.26 -7.68
CA ALA A 44 -6.14 2.40 -8.43
C ALA A 44 -6.97 1.92 -9.64
N ILE A 45 -7.97 1.06 -9.42
CA ILE A 45 -9.01 0.90 -10.43
C ILE A 45 -9.92 2.12 -10.31
N GLY A 46 -9.61 3.16 -11.09
CA GLY A 46 -10.51 4.29 -11.25
C GLY A 46 -11.90 3.79 -11.63
N ALA A 47 -12.95 4.41 -11.08
CA ALA A 47 -14.35 4.11 -11.38
C ALA A 47 -14.70 4.11 -12.89
N SER A 48 -13.80 4.58 -13.76
CA SER A 48 -13.89 4.57 -15.22
C SER A 48 -13.79 3.18 -15.87
N GLU A 49 -13.06 2.22 -15.30
CA GLU A 49 -12.76 0.97 -16.02
C GLU A 49 -13.85 -0.11 -15.88
N HIS A 50 -14.74 0.00 -14.87
CA HIS A 50 -15.82 -0.97 -14.62
C HIS A 50 -17.25 -0.44 -14.82
N ARG A 51 -17.44 0.79 -15.32
CA ARG A 51 -18.80 1.33 -15.55
C ARG A 51 -19.39 0.84 -16.88
N LEU A 52 -20.53 0.15 -16.80
CA LEU A 52 -21.47 -0.01 -17.91
C LEU A 52 -21.78 1.38 -18.49
N LYS A 53 -21.76 1.51 -19.82
CA LYS A 53 -21.97 2.79 -20.55
C LYS A 53 -23.06 3.71 -19.95
N PRO A 54 -24.23 3.21 -19.49
CA PRO A 54 -25.31 4.05 -18.97
C PRO A 54 -25.02 4.73 -17.62
N LEU A 55 -24.06 4.24 -16.85
CA LEU A 55 -23.79 4.72 -15.48
C LEU A 55 -22.64 5.75 -15.43
N ARG A 56 -22.11 6.17 -16.59
CA ARG A 56 -20.98 7.10 -16.69
C ARG A 56 -21.38 8.55 -16.39
N ASP A 57 -22.65 8.90 -16.56
CA ASP A 57 -23.18 10.27 -16.36
C ASP A 57 -23.78 10.46 -14.94
N CYS A 58 -23.84 9.41 -14.13
CA CYS A 58 -24.30 9.50 -12.74
C CYS A 58 -23.12 9.90 -11.82
N ASN A 59 -23.25 11.04 -11.13
CA ASN A 59 -22.23 11.60 -10.23
C ASN A 59 -22.22 10.97 -8.83
N SER A 60 -22.60 9.69 -8.71
CA SER A 60 -22.72 8.95 -7.44
C SER A 60 -21.75 7.77 -7.42
N ALA A 61 -20.48 8.03 -7.73
CA ALA A 61 -19.44 7.03 -7.56
C ALA A 61 -18.85 7.18 -6.14
N PRO A 62 -18.87 6.14 -5.29
CA PRO A 62 -18.03 6.15 -4.10
C PRO A 62 -16.59 6.33 -4.59
N LEU A 63 -15.91 7.34 -4.06
CA LEU A 63 -14.48 7.53 -4.29
C LEU A 63 -13.78 6.26 -3.78
N PRO A 64 -13.09 5.50 -4.63
CA PRO A 64 -12.43 4.28 -4.21
C PRO A 64 -11.47 4.61 -3.06
N GLY A 65 -11.54 3.85 -1.96
CA GLY A 65 -10.54 3.91 -0.91
C GLY A 65 -9.19 3.47 -1.48
N GLN A 66 -8.42 4.43 -1.99
CA GLN A 66 -7.12 4.19 -2.58
C GLN A 66 -6.10 4.14 -1.43
N SER A 67 -5.41 3.02 -1.30
CA SER A 67 -4.23 2.93 -0.42
C SER A 67 -3.09 2.40 -1.27
N LEU A 68 -1.96 3.09 -1.23
CA LEU A 68 -0.71 2.60 -1.82
C LEU A 68 0.13 1.98 -0.71
N VAL A 69 0.62 0.76 -0.93
CA VAL A 69 1.44 0.01 0.01
C VAL A 69 2.84 -0.15 -0.56
N VAL A 70 3.84 0.02 0.30
CA VAL A 70 5.25 -0.22 -0.03
C VAL A 70 5.67 -1.58 0.52
N LEU A 71 6.03 -2.51 -0.36
CA LEU A 71 6.58 -3.82 -0.02
C LEU A 71 8.10 -3.82 -0.18
N ASP A 72 8.82 -4.33 0.81
CA ASP A 72 10.23 -4.72 0.68
C ASP A 72 10.31 -6.23 0.36
N PRO A 73 10.69 -6.63 -0.85
CA PRO A 73 10.74 -8.04 -1.25
C PRO A 73 11.88 -8.81 -0.58
N SER A 74 12.93 -8.14 -0.10
CA SER A 74 14.02 -8.81 0.64
C SER A 74 13.56 -9.24 2.05
N LEU A 75 12.55 -8.55 2.59
CA LEU A 75 11.94 -8.85 3.89
C LEU A 75 10.59 -9.55 3.77
N MET A 76 9.96 -9.53 2.58
CA MET A 76 8.56 -9.90 2.37
C MET A 76 7.62 -9.17 3.34
N LEU A 77 7.87 -7.87 3.58
CA LEU A 77 7.11 -7.04 4.50
C LEU A 77 6.55 -5.81 3.81
N ALA A 78 5.30 -5.47 4.13
CA ALA A 78 4.78 -4.12 3.93
C ALA A 78 5.45 -3.20 4.97
N ILE A 79 6.12 -2.15 4.50
CA ILE A 79 6.95 -1.27 5.34
C ILE A 79 6.44 0.18 5.39
N ASP A 80 5.51 0.53 4.51
CA ASP A 80 4.87 1.84 4.51
C ASP A 80 3.51 1.76 3.81
N VAL A 81 2.62 2.69 4.14
CA VAL A 81 1.33 2.83 3.49
C VAL A 81 0.97 4.31 3.34
N PHE A 82 0.40 4.65 2.20
CA PHE A 82 -0.12 5.97 1.89
C PHE A 82 -1.64 5.85 1.73
N PRO A 83 -2.41 5.96 2.83
CA PRO A 83 -3.86 5.90 2.78
C PRO A 83 -4.43 7.20 2.19
N CYS A 84 -5.43 7.09 1.32
CA CYS A 84 -6.19 8.23 0.80
C CYS A 84 -7.38 8.56 1.73
N GLU A 85 -7.56 9.83 2.07
CA GLU A 85 -8.60 10.33 2.97
C GLU A 85 -10.02 10.22 2.38
N ASP A 86 -10.12 10.13 1.05
CA ASP A 86 -11.37 10.31 0.30
C ASP A 86 -12.25 9.06 0.13
N ALA A 87 -12.11 8.01 0.95
CA ALA A 87 -13.02 6.85 0.90
C ALA A 87 -14.46 7.14 1.39
N HIS A 88 -14.80 8.41 1.64
CA HIS A 88 -16.09 8.86 2.18
C HIS A 88 -16.61 10.09 1.44
N ALA A 89 -17.15 9.89 0.23
CA ALA A 89 -18.19 10.76 -0.30
C ALA A 89 -19.46 9.89 -0.46
N LEU A 90 -20.45 10.17 0.38
CA LEU A 90 -21.82 9.62 0.35
C LEU A 90 -22.58 10.07 -0.90
#